data_AF-A0A6J2X320-F1
#
_entry.id   AF-A0A6J2X320-F1
#
_cell.length_a   1.000
_cell.length_b   1.000
_cell.length_c   1.000
_cell.angle_alpha   90.00
_cell.angle_beta   90.00
_cell.angle_gamma   90.00
#
_symmetry.space_group_name_H-M   'P 1'
#
loop_
_entity.id
_entity.type
_entity.pdbx_description
1 polymer ?
#
loop_
_entity_poly.entity_id
_entity_poly.type
_entity_poly.pdbx_seq_one_letter_code
_entity_poly.pdbx_strand_id
1 'polypeptide(L)'
;MFIIPFRSLTPVLQKSDHIFTQILSKSSSQQNMVKKALVFLAPGAEEMEFVIAVDVLRRGGVDVTVAGIPDSNVVKCSRDVYIKPDIGVAQSSAKGPYDVVVLPGGLGGSKAMAESQEVGNILKNQECSGGLIAAICAAPTVLKAHGIAEGKELTSYPAMKAQLEEGGKYKYSECKVVVDGNLITSRGPGTAFDFALTVVDQLVGKDKAVEVAKAMLLDY
;
A
#
# COMPACT_ATOMS: atom_id res chain seq x y z
N MET A 1 55.83 -24.85 -38.21
CA MET A 1 54.47 -24.35 -37.92
C MET A 1 54.58 -23.57 -36.62
N PHE A 2 54.33 -22.26 -36.69
CA PHE A 2 54.81 -21.26 -35.73
C PHE A 2 54.16 -21.38 -34.34
N ILE A 3 55.00 -21.44 -33.31
CA ILE A 3 54.62 -21.24 -31.90
C ILE A 3 54.65 -19.74 -31.64
N ILE A 4 53.49 -19.14 -31.37
CA ILE A 4 53.36 -17.74 -30.97
C ILE A 4 53.47 -17.69 -29.44
N PRO A 5 54.34 -16.86 -28.84
CA PRO A 5 54.45 -16.78 -27.39
C PRO A 5 53.26 -16.02 -26.82
N PHE A 6 52.74 -16.52 -25.70
CA PHE A 6 51.74 -15.84 -24.88
C PHE A 6 52.35 -14.53 -24.34
N ARG A 7 52.02 -13.40 -24.98
CA ARG A 7 52.35 -12.07 -24.45
C ARG A 7 51.41 -11.79 -23.27
N SER A 8 51.99 -11.49 -22.12
CA SER A 8 51.26 -11.04 -20.94
C SER A 8 50.44 -9.79 -21.30
N LEU A 9 49.13 -9.87 -21.08
CA LEU A 9 48.24 -8.71 -21.13
C LEU A 9 48.68 -7.75 -20.03
N THR A 10 48.94 -6.50 -20.42
CA THR A 10 49.26 -5.39 -19.52
C THR A 10 48.18 -5.19 -18.45
N PRO A 11 48.52 -4.78 -17.21
CA PRO A 11 47.60 -4.69 -16.06
C PRO A 11 46.43 -3.69 -16.19
N VAL A 12 46.35 -2.97 -17.31
CA VAL A 12 45.30 -1.99 -17.60
C VAL A 12 44.01 -2.66 -18.11
N LEU A 13 44.11 -3.75 -18.87
CA LEU A 13 42.94 -4.47 -19.41
C LEU A 13 42.23 -5.35 -18.36
N GLN A 14 42.95 -5.84 -17.35
CA GLN A 14 42.35 -6.58 -16.23
C GLN A 14 41.56 -5.66 -15.27
N LYS A 15 41.95 -4.38 -15.15
CA LYS A 15 41.23 -3.40 -14.32
C LYS A 15 39.91 -2.96 -14.95
N SER A 16 39.84 -2.82 -16.28
CA SER A 16 38.59 -2.46 -16.97
C SER A 16 37.53 -3.53 -16.83
N ASP A 17 37.90 -4.81 -16.91
CA ASP A 17 36.98 -5.93 -16.72
C ASP A 17 36.49 -6.03 -15.28
N HIS A 18 37.34 -5.73 -14.30
CA HIS A 18 36.94 -5.73 -12.89
C HIS A 18 36.01 -4.56 -12.54
N ILE A 19 36.22 -3.39 -13.15
CA ILE A 19 35.33 -2.23 -13.03
C ILE A 19 34.00 -2.50 -13.75
N PHE A 20 34.01 -3.07 -14.95
CA PHE A 20 32.79 -3.45 -15.67
C PHE A 20 31.99 -4.53 -14.92
N THR A 21 32.68 -5.52 -14.33
CA THR A 21 32.04 -6.56 -13.52
C THR A 21 31.50 -5.99 -12.21
N GLN A 22 32.18 -5.02 -11.58
CA GLN A 22 31.65 -4.30 -10.41
C GLN A 22 30.48 -3.37 -10.75
N ILE A 23 30.45 -2.76 -11.93
CA ILE A 23 29.34 -1.92 -12.39
C ILE A 23 28.11 -2.80 -12.68
N LEU A 24 28.31 -3.95 -13.34
CA LEU A 24 27.25 -4.94 -13.55
C LEU A 24 26.82 -5.61 -12.23
N SER A 25 27.72 -5.82 -11.27
CA SER A 25 27.38 -6.37 -9.95
C SER A 25 26.74 -5.35 -9.01
N LYS A 26 27.00 -4.05 -9.19
CA LYS A 26 26.33 -2.96 -8.46
C LYS A 26 24.98 -2.60 -9.08
N SER A 27 24.75 -2.90 -10.37
CA SER A 27 23.42 -2.76 -10.98
C SER A 27 22.51 -3.96 -10.71
N SER A 28 23.05 -5.07 -10.18
CA SER A 28 22.31 -6.31 -9.93
C SER A 28 21.92 -6.55 -8.47
N SER A 29 22.11 -5.59 -7.56
CA SER A 29 21.83 -5.75 -6.12
C SER A 29 20.51 -5.13 -5.62
N GLN A 30 19.70 -4.52 -6.49
CA GLN A 30 18.26 -4.40 -6.24
C GLN A 30 17.57 -5.49 -7.05
N GLN A 31 17.58 -6.72 -6.53
CA GLN A 31 16.48 -7.61 -6.87
C GLN A 31 15.21 -6.93 -6.36
N ASN A 32 14.34 -6.48 -7.26
CA ASN A 32 13.02 -5.93 -6.93
C ASN A 32 12.21 -7.06 -6.28
N MET A 33 12.40 -7.24 -4.97
CA MET A 33 11.54 -8.06 -4.14
C MET A 33 10.12 -7.55 -4.33
N VAL A 34 9.21 -8.45 -4.69
CA VAL A 34 7.80 -8.12 -4.90
C VAL A 34 7.25 -7.49 -3.63
N LYS A 35 6.70 -6.29 -3.77
CA LYS A 35 6.07 -5.54 -2.67
C LYS A 35 4.79 -6.24 -2.25
N LYS A 36 4.49 -6.24 -0.95
CA LYS A 36 3.32 -6.90 -0.38
C LYS A 36 2.34 -5.89 0.22
N ALA A 37 1.06 -6.09 -0.04
CA ALA A 37 -0.03 -5.32 0.56
C ALA A 37 -1.00 -6.20 1.32
N LEU A 38 -1.42 -5.75 2.50
CA LEU A 38 -2.58 -6.29 3.20
C LEU A 38 -3.76 -5.34 3.00
N VAL A 39 -4.87 -5.82 2.47
CA VAL A 39 -6.10 -5.04 2.30
C VAL A 39 -7.21 -5.65 3.14
N PHE A 40 -7.78 -4.87 4.05
CA PHE A 40 -8.91 -5.36 4.86
C PHE A 40 -10.22 -5.35 4.07
N LEU A 41 -11.07 -6.34 4.36
CA LEU A 41 -12.43 -6.43 3.84
C LEU A 41 -13.39 -6.74 4.98
N ALA A 42 -14.24 -5.77 5.33
CA ALA A 42 -15.19 -5.90 6.44
C ALA A 42 -16.64 -5.70 5.97
N PRO A 43 -17.65 -6.24 6.69
CA PRO A 43 -19.05 -6.03 6.38
C PRO A 43 -19.40 -4.54 6.25
N GLY A 44 -20.02 -4.17 5.13
CA GLY A 44 -20.34 -2.77 4.83
C GLY A 44 -19.15 -1.91 4.41
N ALA A 45 -18.02 -2.51 4.02
CA ALA A 45 -16.96 -1.82 3.29
C ALA A 45 -17.48 -1.27 1.96
N GLU A 46 -16.94 -0.15 1.51
CA GLU A 46 -17.26 0.44 0.21
C GLU A 46 -16.55 -0.38 -0.90
N GLU A 47 -17.35 -1.06 -1.73
CA GLU A 47 -16.87 -2.03 -2.71
C GLU A 47 -16.04 -1.40 -3.83
N MET A 48 -16.31 -0.16 -4.25
CA MET A 48 -15.51 0.48 -5.29
C MET A 48 -14.13 0.83 -4.74
N GLU A 49 -14.06 1.43 -3.56
CA GLU A 49 -12.80 1.77 -2.88
C GLU A 49 -11.94 0.53 -2.65
N PHE A 50 -12.56 -0.58 -2.21
CA PHE A 50 -11.88 -1.86 -2.03
C PHE A 50 -11.39 -2.46 -3.35
N VAL A 51 -12.27 -2.62 -4.34
CA VAL A 51 -11.91 -3.30 -5.60
C VAL A 51 -10.88 -2.49 -6.38
N ILE A 52 -11.04 -1.16 -6.44
CA ILE A 52 -10.08 -0.27 -7.12
C ILE A 52 -8.69 -0.39 -6.47
N ALA A 53 -8.61 -0.33 -5.14
CA ALA A 53 -7.33 -0.46 -4.45
C ALA A 53 -6.66 -1.80 -4.75
N VAL A 54 -7.39 -2.91 -4.62
CA VAL A 54 -6.85 -4.26 -4.88
C VAL A 54 -6.40 -4.43 -6.34
N ASP A 55 -7.24 -4.03 -7.29
CA ASP A 55 -6.97 -4.17 -8.72
C ASP A 55 -5.75 -3.34 -9.15
N VAL A 56 -5.71 -2.06 -8.80
CA VAL A 56 -4.61 -1.14 -9.15
C VAL A 56 -3.29 -1.60 -8.52
N LEU A 57 -3.29 -2.03 -7.26
CA LEU A 57 -2.08 -2.54 -6.61
C LEU A 57 -1.56 -3.80 -7.32
N ARG A 58 -2.45 -4.75 -7.66
CA ARG A 58 -2.06 -5.95 -8.43
C ARG A 58 -1.52 -5.59 -9.81
N ARG A 59 -2.12 -4.62 -10.52
CA ARG A 59 -1.57 -4.09 -11.78
C ARG A 59 -0.20 -3.43 -11.61
N GLY A 60 0.05 -2.81 -10.46
CA GLY A 60 1.35 -2.28 -10.07
C GLY A 60 2.42 -3.34 -9.76
N GLY A 61 2.07 -4.63 -9.80
CA GLY A 61 2.98 -5.72 -9.47
C GLY A 61 3.12 -5.96 -7.97
N VAL A 62 2.18 -5.49 -7.16
CA VAL A 62 2.13 -5.73 -5.71
C VAL A 62 1.41 -7.06 -5.43
N ASP A 63 2.00 -7.88 -4.55
CA ASP A 63 1.38 -9.09 -4.00
C ASP A 63 0.34 -8.70 -2.94
N VAL A 64 -0.93 -8.69 -3.33
CA VAL A 64 -2.06 -8.23 -2.50
C VAL A 64 -2.75 -9.41 -1.83
N THR A 65 -2.74 -9.43 -0.50
CA THR A 65 -3.55 -10.32 0.35
C THR A 65 -4.79 -9.58 0.85
N VAL A 66 -5.97 -10.11 0.54
CA VAL A 66 -7.25 -9.64 1.09
C VAL A 66 -7.57 -10.39 2.38
N ALA A 67 -7.65 -9.67 3.50
CA ALA A 67 -8.00 -10.22 4.80
C ALA A 67 -9.42 -9.83 5.22
N GLY A 68 -10.29 -10.82 5.31
CA GLY A 68 -11.67 -10.65 5.75
C GLY A 68 -11.80 -10.48 7.26
N ILE A 69 -12.77 -9.66 7.67
CA ILE A 69 -13.11 -9.40 9.08
C ILE A 69 -14.56 -9.86 9.31
N PRO A 70 -14.84 -10.67 10.35
CA PRO A 70 -13.89 -11.24 11.31
C PRO A 70 -13.16 -12.48 10.78
N ASP A 71 -13.59 -13.04 9.65
CA ASP A 71 -13.11 -14.33 9.14
C ASP A 71 -12.99 -14.32 7.61
N SER A 72 -12.83 -15.51 7.01
CA SER A 72 -12.66 -15.65 5.56
C SER A 72 -13.98 -15.78 4.79
N ASN A 73 -15.16 -15.67 5.41
CA ASN A 73 -16.44 -15.84 4.74
C ASN A 73 -16.71 -14.74 3.71
N VAL A 74 -17.68 -14.98 2.83
CA VAL A 74 -18.12 -13.96 1.87
C VAL A 74 -18.62 -12.74 2.62
N VAL A 75 -18.07 -11.58 2.28
CA VAL A 75 -18.42 -10.29 2.88
C VAL A 75 -19.44 -9.59 2.02
N LYS A 76 -20.52 -9.11 2.66
CA LYS A 76 -21.50 -8.22 2.05
C LYS A 76 -21.03 -6.77 2.19
N CYS A 77 -20.73 -6.12 1.07
CA CYS A 77 -20.30 -4.72 0.99
C CYS A 77 -21.48 -3.75 1.11
N SER A 78 -21.18 -2.46 1.04
CA SER A 78 -22.11 -1.38 1.37
C SER A 78 -23.30 -1.24 0.42
N ARG A 79 -23.17 -1.63 -0.86
CA ARG A 79 -24.23 -1.60 -1.89
C ARG A 79 -24.56 -3.03 -2.35
N ASP A 80 -24.56 -3.95 -1.41
CA ASP A 80 -24.99 -5.34 -1.59
C ASP A 80 -24.15 -6.16 -2.60
N VAL A 81 -22.93 -5.71 -2.94
CA VAL A 81 -21.92 -6.55 -3.61
C VAL A 81 -21.35 -7.56 -2.62
N TYR A 82 -21.12 -8.79 -3.07
CA TYR A 82 -20.58 -9.87 -2.25
C TYR A 82 -19.18 -10.24 -2.71
N ILE A 83 -18.20 -10.20 -1.80
CA ILE A 83 -16.79 -10.43 -2.12
C ILE A 83 -16.21 -11.48 -1.17
N LYS A 84 -15.50 -12.46 -1.72
CA LYS A 84 -14.77 -13.49 -0.96
C LYS A 84 -13.34 -13.02 -0.68
N PRO A 85 -12.92 -12.86 0.59
CA PRO A 85 -11.52 -12.57 0.92
C PRO A 85 -10.61 -13.80 0.68
N ASP A 86 -9.31 -13.56 0.56
CA ASP A 86 -8.30 -14.61 0.39
C ASP A 86 -8.11 -15.41 1.69
N ILE A 87 -8.11 -14.71 2.84
CA ILE A 87 -7.94 -15.26 4.19
C ILE A 87 -8.79 -14.53 5.22
N GLY A 88 -8.89 -15.07 6.43
CA GLY A 88 -9.42 -14.33 7.59
C GLY A 88 -8.33 -13.50 8.27
N VAL A 89 -8.71 -12.40 8.92
CA VAL A 89 -7.77 -11.44 9.55
C VAL A 89 -6.81 -12.09 10.55
N ALA A 90 -7.25 -13.10 11.30
CA ALA A 90 -6.40 -13.83 12.25
C ALA A 90 -5.19 -14.53 11.61
N GLN A 91 -5.24 -14.83 10.30
CA GLN A 91 -4.15 -15.48 9.57
C GLN A 91 -3.17 -14.46 8.94
N SER A 92 -3.50 -13.17 8.95
CA SER A 92 -2.77 -12.15 8.19
C SER A 92 -1.35 -11.93 8.71
N SER A 93 -1.14 -11.93 10.02
CA SER A 93 0.18 -11.72 10.65
C SER A 93 1.22 -12.77 10.24
N ALA A 94 0.80 -14.01 9.98
CA ALA A 94 1.70 -15.10 9.57
C ALA A 94 2.23 -14.95 8.13
N LYS A 95 1.60 -14.11 7.30
CA LYS A 95 2.00 -13.87 5.90
C LYS A 95 2.79 -12.58 5.69
N GLY A 96 2.92 -11.77 6.74
CA GLY A 96 3.71 -10.53 6.72
C GLY A 96 5.23 -10.78 6.71
N PRO A 97 6.03 -9.71 6.82
CA PRO A 97 5.61 -8.31 6.89
C PRO A 97 4.99 -7.81 5.57
N TYR A 98 4.21 -6.75 5.64
CA TYR A 98 3.62 -6.08 4.49
C TYR A 98 4.26 -4.71 4.31
N ASP A 99 4.53 -4.31 3.07
CA ASP A 99 5.01 -2.96 2.77
C ASP A 99 3.92 -1.91 2.97
N VAL A 100 2.64 -2.28 2.79
CA VAL A 100 1.48 -1.43 3.07
C VAL A 100 0.32 -2.20 3.72
N VAL A 101 -0.39 -1.54 4.64
CA VAL A 101 -1.72 -1.95 5.13
C VAL A 101 -2.76 -0.95 4.62
N VAL A 102 -3.79 -1.45 3.93
CA VAL A 102 -4.82 -0.64 3.26
C VAL A 102 -6.19 -0.85 3.92
N LEU A 103 -6.86 0.27 4.19
CA LEU A 103 -8.18 0.33 4.82
C LEU A 103 -9.17 1.02 3.86
N PRO A 104 -9.99 0.23 3.13
CA PRO A 104 -11.14 0.76 2.40
C PRO A 104 -12.16 1.39 3.36
N GLY A 105 -12.90 2.38 2.89
CA GLY A 105 -13.92 3.04 3.69
C GLY A 105 -15.25 2.30 3.72
N GLY A 106 -16.34 3.06 3.66
CA GLY A 106 -17.69 2.60 3.99
C GLY A 106 -17.91 2.63 5.51
N LEU A 107 -19.04 3.19 5.95
CA LEU A 107 -19.32 3.40 7.38
C LEU A 107 -19.36 2.10 8.17
N GLY A 108 -20.01 1.06 7.61
CA GLY A 108 -20.08 -0.26 8.24
C GLY A 108 -18.70 -0.91 8.35
N GLY A 109 -17.94 -0.92 7.24
CA GLY A 109 -16.61 -1.52 7.21
C GLY A 109 -15.62 -0.80 8.12
N SER A 110 -15.65 0.54 8.12
CA SER A 110 -14.81 1.36 9.00
C SER A 110 -15.15 1.13 10.47
N LYS A 111 -16.43 1.04 10.82
CA LYS A 111 -16.85 0.71 12.19
C LYS A 111 -16.33 -0.67 12.62
N ALA A 112 -16.52 -1.70 11.80
CA ALA A 112 -16.07 -3.05 12.10
C ALA A 112 -14.53 -3.12 12.28
N MET A 113 -13.77 -2.37 11.47
CA MET A 113 -12.32 -2.26 11.63
C MET A 113 -11.91 -1.50 12.90
N ALA A 114 -12.63 -0.44 13.26
CA ALA A 114 -12.40 0.31 14.50
C ALA A 114 -12.66 -0.54 15.76
N GLU A 115 -13.63 -1.46 15.69
CA GLU A 115 -13.97 -2.37 16.80
C GLU A 115 -13.08 -3.63 16.87
N SER A 116 -12.29 -3.92 15.82
CA SER A 116 -11.41 -5.11 15.78
C SER A 116 -10.08 -4.88 16.48
N GLN A 117 -9.81 -5.69 17.52
CA GLN A 117 -8.52 -5.69 18.22
C GLN A 117 -7.38 -6.17 17.31
N GLU A 118 -7.64 -7.15 16.44
CA GLU A 118 -6.68 -7.67 15.47
C GLU A 118 -6.23 -6.58 14.50
N VAL A 119 -7.16 -5.79 13.96
CA VAL A 119 -6.83 -4.63 13.10
C VAL A 119 -5.97 -3.64 13.87
N GLY A 120 -6.36 -3.27 15.09
CA GLY A 120 -5.57 -2.35 15.92
C GLY A 120 -4.14 -2.84 16.16
N ASN A 121 -3.95 -4.12 16.44
CA ASN A 121 -2.63 -4.71 16.65
C ASN A 121 -1.79 -4.70 15.36
N ILE A 122 -2.39 -5.01 14.22
CA ILE A 122 -1.71 -4.97 12.92
C ILE A 122 -1.26 -3.54 12.60
N LEU A 123 -2.12 -2.54 12.80
CA LEU A 123 -1.79 -1.13 12.52
C LEU A 123 -0.66 -0.62 13.42
N LYS A 124 -0.70 -0.95 14.72
CA LYS A 124 0.38 -0.57 15.66
C LYS A 124 1.71 -1.18 15.26
N ASN A 125 1.71 -2.47 14.86
CA ASN A 125 2.93 -3.12 14.37
C ASN A 125 3.44 -2.48 13.08
N GLN A 126 2.53 -2.14 12.16
CA GLN A 126 2.88 -1.46 10.91
C GLN A 126 3.52 -0.09 11.18
N GLU A 127 2.91 0.71 12.07
CA GLU A 127 3.44 2.02 12.48
C GLU A 127 4.81 1.90 13.15
N CYS A 128 4.97 0.98 14.12
CA CYS A 128 6.25 0.73 14.79
C CYS A 128 7.36 0.32 13.82
N SER A 129 7.02 -0.38 12.74
CA SER A 129 7.98 -0.80 11.71
C SER A 129 8.30 0.28 10.67
N GLY A 130 7.57 1.41 10.68
CA GLY A 130 7.67 2.46 9.67
C GLY A 130 7.06 2.08 8.31
N GLY A 131 6.30 0.99 8.22
CA GLY A 131 5.60 0.57 7.02
C GLY A 131 4.45 1.50 6.65
N LEU A 132 4.01 1.46 5.39
CA LEU A 132 2.92 2.34 4.92
C LEU A 132 1.57 1.93 5.51
N ILE A 133 0.75 2.93 5.81
CA ILE A 133 -0.66 2.79 6.16
C ILE A 133 -1.47 3.67 5.21
N ALA A 134 -2.46 3.09 4.54
CA ALA A 134 -3.26 3.78 3.53
C ALA A 134 -4.76 3.66 3.87
N ALA A 135 -5.47 4.77 4.09
CA ALA A 135 -6.88 4.75 4.49
C ALA A 135 -7.73 5.74 3.68
N ILE A 136 -8.88 5.30 3.19
CA ILE A 136 -9.75 6.12 2.35
C ILE A 136 -11.14 6.33 2.96
N CYS A 137 -11.75 7.48 2.66
CA CYS A 137 -13.15 7.77 2.97
C CYS A 137 -13.44 7.80 4.47
N ALA A 138 -14.13 6.81 5.01
CA ALA A 138 -14.41 6.70 6.44
C ALA A 138 -13.30 6.00 7.24
N ALA A 139 -12.41 5.26 6.57
CA ALA A 139 -11.37 4.48 7.24
C ALA A 139 -10.34 5.30 8.04
N PRO A 140 -10.03 6.58 7.73
CA PRO A 140 -9.18 7.38 8.61
C PRO A 140 -9.70 7.47 10.07
N THR A 141 -11.00 7.29 10.31
CA THR A 141 -11.55 7.21 11.68
C THR A 141 -11.07 5.97 12.45
N VAL A 142 -10.69 4.90 11.75
CA VAL A 142 -10.08 3.69 12.33
C VAL A 142 -8.70 4.02 12.90
N LEU A 143 -7.95 4.91 12.25
CA LEU A 143 -6.66 5.39 12.75
C LEU A 143 -6.84 6.10 14.08
N LYS A 144 -7.83 7.00 14.17
CA LYS A 144 -8.19 7.68 15.42
C LYS A 144 -8.62 6.68 16.51
N ALA A 145 -9.41 5.67 16.17
CA ALA A 145 -9.87 4.65 17.12
C ALA A 145 -8.72 3.85 17.73
N HIS A 146 -7.67 3.57 16.95
CA HIS A 146 -6.51 2.77 17.39
C HIS A 146 -5.29 3.58 17.82
N GLY A 147 -5.37 4.93 17.78
CA GLY A 147 -4.29 5.84 18.17
C GLY A 147 -3.10 5.83 17.19
N ILE A 148 -3.38 5.70 15.90
CA ILE A 148 -2.38 5.58 14.83
C ILE A 148 -2.15 6.93 14.17
N ALA A 149 -0.90 7.22 13.81
CA ALA A 149 -0.49 8.38 13.03
C ALA A 149 -0.84 9.73 13.68
N GLU A 150 -0.90 9.80 15.02
CA GLU A 150 -1.18 11.05 15.73
C GLU A 150 -0.12 12.12 15.39
N GLY A 151 -0.57 13.34 15.12
CA GLY A 151 0.24 14.50 14.71
C GLY A 151 0.38 14.68 13.20
N LYS A 152 0.01 13.68 12.38
CA LYS A 152 0.12 13.72 10.92
C LYS A 152 -1.01 14.49 10.24
N GLU A 153 -0.74 14.95 9.02
CA GLU A 153 -1.75 15.47 8.09
C GLU A 153 -2.54 14.33 7.44
N LEU A 154 -3.86 14.48 7.36
CA LEU A 154 -4.74 13.53 6.69
C LEU A 154 -5.95 14.20 6.05
N THR A 155 -6.63 13.45 5.18
CA THR A 155 -7.96 13.77 4.67
C THR A 155 -8.93 12.61 4.92
N SER A 156 -10.22 12.83 4.67
CA SER A 156 -11.26 11.81 4.77
C SER A 156 -12.49 12.18 3.95
N TYR A 157 -13.51 11.32 4.00
CA TYR A 157 -14.83 11.68 3.53
C TYR A 157 -15.36 12.89 4.33
N PRO A 158 -15.96 13.90 3.68
CA PRO A 158 -16.32 15.17 4.34
C PRO A 158 -17.10 15.01 5.66
N ALA A 159 -18.02 14.05 5.72
CA ALA A 159 -18.84 13.82 6.93
C ALA A 159 -18.03 13.34 8.14
N MET A 160 -16.82 12.82 7.95
CA MET A 160 -15.93 12.33 9.01
C MET A 160 -14.97 13.41 9.53
N LYS A 161 -14.95 14.59 8.90
CA LYS A 161 -14.03 15.69 9.25
C LYS A 161 -14.11 16.07 10.73
N ALA A 162 -15.32 16.35 11.22
CA ALA A 162 -15.51 16.80 12.60
C ALA A 162 -14.99 15.76 13.61
N GLN A 163 -15.22 14.48 13.35
CA GLN A 163 -14.70 13.39 14.18
C GLN A 163 -13.17 13.33 14.17
N LEU A 164 -12.50 13.65 13.07
CA LEU A 164 -11.03 13.59 12.99
C LEU A 164 -10.35 14.84 13.56
N GLU A 165 -11.00 16.00 13.48
CA GLU A 165 -10.53 17.25 14.09
C GLU A 165 -10.73 17.26 15.62
N GLU A 166 -11.74 16.54 16.12
CA GLU A 166 -12.00 16.43 17.54
C GLU A 166 -10.78 15.88 18.31
N GLY A 167 -10.34 16.65 19.30
CA GLY A 167 -9.17 16.33 20.13
C GLY A 167 -7.84 16.83 19.56
N GLY A 168 -7.83 17.44 18.38
CA GLY A 168 -6.63 18.09 17.82
C GLY A 168 -5.47 17.15 17.51
N LYS A 169 -5.74 15.86 17.35
CA LYS A 169 -4.71 14.82 17.14
C LYS A 169 -4.20 14.74 15.70
N TYR A 170 -4.89 15.34 14.74
CA TYR A 170 -4.53 15.30 13.32
C TYR A 170 -4.65 16.68 12.69
N LYS A 171 -3.87 16.94 11.64
CA LYS A 171 -4.03 18.13 10.79
C LYS A 171 -4.92 17.77 9.61
N TYR A 172 -6.07 18.44 9.47
CA TYR A 172 -7.03 18.09 8.42
C TYR A 172 -6.75 18.83 7.11
N SER A 173 -6.88 18.11 6.00
CA SER A 173 -6.68 18.61 4.64
C SER A 173 -7.85 18.25 3.76
N GLU A 174 -8.18 19.12 2.80
CA GLU A 174 -9.27 18.88 1.84
C GLU A 174 -8.79 18.37 0.48
N CYS A 175 -7.48 18.14 0.33
CA CYS A 175 -6.85 17.52 -0.83
C CYS A 175 -7.46 16.14 -1.14
N LYS A 176 -7.51 15.77 -2.42
CA LYS A 176 -8.04 14.46 -2.87
C LYS A 176 -7.27 13.29 -2.24
N VAL A 177 -5.95 13.43 -2.16
CA VAL A 177 -5.02 12.48 -1.55
C VAL A 177 -4.02 13.28 -0.72
N VAL A 178 -3.70 12.79 0.48
CA VAL A 178 -2.69 13.35 1.37
C VAL A 178 -1.64 12.28 1.63
N VAL A 179 -0.37 12.65 1.53
CA VAL A 179 0.78 11.80 1.89
C VAL A 179 1.59 12.55 2.94
N ASP A 180 1.68 12.00 4.15
CA ASP A 180 2.52 12.51 5.24
C ASP A 180 3.38 11.36 5.76
N GLY A 181 4.64 11.31 5.31
CA GLY A 181 5.57 10.23 5.63
C GLY A 181 5.01 8.87 5.20
N ASN A 182 4.77 7.97 6.15
CA ASN A 182 4.23 6.64 5.90
C ASN A 182 2.69 6.56 5.91
N LEU A 183 1.98 7.68 6.07
CA LEU A 183 0.51 7.73 6.02
C LEU A 183 0.04 8.24 4.66
N ILE A 184 -0.89 7.51 4.03
CA ILE A 184 -1.60 7.93 2.83
C ILE A 184 -3.09 7.96 3.15
N THR A 185 -3.77 9.08 2.88
CA THR A 185 -5.23 9.15 3.05
C THR A 185 -5.94 9.76 1.85
N SER A 186 -7.21 9.42 1.67
CA SER A 186 -8.03 9.91 0.56
C SER A 186 -9.51 10.03 0.92
N ARG A 187 -10.31 10.68 0.06
CA ARG A 187 -11.63 11.23 0.43
C ARG A 187 -12.82 10.33 0.19
N GLY A 188 -12.84 9.49 -0.85
CA GLY A 188 -14.04 8.72 -1.19
C GLY A 188 -13.92 7.94 -2.50
N PRO A 189 -15.01 7.35 -3.00
CA PRO A 189 -14.97 6.54 -4.21
C PRO A 189 -14.44 7.30 -5.44
N GLY A 190 -14.80 8.58 -5.56
CA GLY A 190 -14.33 9.46 -6.64
C GLY A 190 -12.83 9.80 -6.60
N THR A 191 -12.11 9.44 -5.54
CA THR A 191 -10.66 9.62 -5.40
C THR A 191 -9.92 8.29 -5.24
N ALA A 192 -10.60 7.15 -5.40
CA ALA A 192 -10.04 5.82 -5.16
C ALA A 192 -8.92 5.45 -6.14
N PHE A 193 -9.01 5.88 -7.40
CA PHE A 193 -7.93 5.66 -8.37
C PHE A 193 -6.69 6.49 -8.03
N ASP A 194 -6.84 7.79 -7.76
CA ASP A 194 -5.75 8.66 -7.30
C ASP A 194 -5.07 8.07 -6.06
N PHE A 195 -5.87 7.60 -5.09
CA PHE A 195 -5.40 6.94 -3.89
C PHE A 195 -4.57 5.69 -4.19
N ALA A 196 -5.11 4.75 -4.96
CA ALA A 196 -4.45 3.47 -5.21
C ALA A 196 -3.18 3.65 -6.06
N LEU A 197 -3.20 4.56 -7.04
CA LEU A 197 -2.02 4.91 -7.84
C LEU A 197 -0.94 5.58 -6.98
N THR A 198 -1.31 6.41 -6.00
CA THR A 198 -0.36 6.96 -5.02
C THR A 198 0.24 5.89 -4.12
N VAL A 199 -0.49 4.84 -3.76
CA VAL A 199 0.11 3.70 -3.06
C VAL A 199 1.10 2.96 -3.97
N VAL A 200 0.78 2.74 -5.26
CA VAL A 200 1.72 2.14 -6.22
C VAL A 200 2.97 3.00 -6.39
N ASP A 201 2.82 4.32 -6.49
CA ASP A 201 3.93 5.27 -6.59
C ASP A 201 4.88 5.13 -5.38
N GLN A 202 4.34 5.16 -4.16
CA GLN A 202 5.13 5.04 -2.93
C GLN A 202 5.81 3.67 -2.76
N LEU A 203 5.23 2.59 -3.30
CA LEU A 203 5.77 1.24 -3.15
C LEU A 203 6.74 0.81 -4.25
N VAL A 204 6.40 1.14 -5.49
CA VAL A 204 7.03 0.60 -6.71
C VAL A 204 7.68 1.71 -7.55
N GLY A 205 7.21 2.95 -7.41
CA GLY A 205 7.76 4.14 -8.06
C GLY A 205 6.81 4.78 -9.08
N LYS A 206 6.97 6.10 -9.26
CA LYS A 206 6.12 6.95 -10.13
C LYS A 206 5.98 6.41 -11.55
N ASP A 207 7.07 5.91 -12.15
CA ASP A 207 7.03 5.38 -13.52
C ASP A 207 6.04 4.21 -13.66
N LYS A 208 6.02 3.30 -12.67
CA LYS A 208 5.06 2.18 -12.66
C LYS A 208 3.64 2.67 -12.45
N ALA A 209 3.43 3.64 -11.55
CA ALA A 209 2.12 4.21 -11.32
C ALA A 209 1.55 4.87 -12.59
N VAL A 210 2.37 5.65 -13.32
CA VAL A 210 1.99 6.26 -14.60
C VAL A 210 1.71 5.21 -15.68
N GLU A 211 2.50 4.14 -15.76
CA GLU A 211 2.25 3.01 -16.66
C GLU A 211 0.88 2.36 -16.39
N VAL A 212 0.58 2.07 -15.13
CA VAL A 212 -0.71 1.48 -14.71
C VAL A 212 -1.86 2.42 -15.03
N ALA A 213 -1.73 3.71 -14.69
CA ALA A 213 -2.75 4.73 -14.97
C ALA A 213 -3.07 4.81 -16.47
N LYS A 214 -2.03 4.89 -17.32
CA LYS A 214 -2.18 4.93 -18.78
C LYS A 214 -2.89 3.67 -19.31
N ALA A 215 -2.54 2.49 -18.80
CA ALA A 215 -3.20 1.23 -19.18
C ALA A 215 -4.67 1.17 -18.76
N MET A 216 -5.06 1.96 -17.76
CA MET A 216 -6.43 2.09 -17.25
C MET A 216 -7.17 3.32 -17.79
N LEU A 217 -6.57 4.07 -18.72
CA LEU A 217 -7.12 5.29 -19.31
C LEU A 217 -7.36 6.42 -18.29
N LEU A 218 -6.45 6.55 -17.32
CA LEU A 218 -6.46 7.57 -16.28
C LEU A 218 -5.31 8.56 -16.47
N ASP A 219 -5.55 9.82 -16.09
CA ASP A 219 -4.51 10.84 -15.93
C ASP A 219 -3.95 10.79 -14.50
N TYR A 220 -2.63 10.66 -14.34
CA TYR A 220 -1.95 10.52 -13.03
C TYR A 220 -0.51 11.04 -13.00
#